data_AF-A0A842L6L9-F1
#
_entry.id   AF-A0A842L6L9-F1
#
_cell.length_a   1.000
_cell.length_b   1.000
_cell.length_c   1.000
_cell.angle_alpha   90.00
_cell.angle_beta   90.00
_cell.angle_gamma   90.00
#
_symmetry.space_group_name_H-M   'P 1'
#
loop_
_entity.id
_entity.type
_entity.pdbx_description
1 polymer ?
#
loop_
_entity_poly.entity_id
_entity_poly.type
_entity_poly.pdbx_seq_one_letter_code
_entity_poly.pdbx_strand_id
1 'polypeptide(L)'
;YDVQTNINTKMLYETSKMVARLTGVYIQPNKAIVGENAFAHESGIHVDGILKKAETYEPITPELVGRERRFVIGKHIGTSALKEKLEEFDFKVDEKQFQQIFERVKSLGDMGKCVTDVDLQAIAEDVVGIVEDKMVNLEEVTVISGNKVTPTASVKLRINEKEILEAGIGVGPVDAAIVAIKKSLEDFADIKLEEYHVDAITGGTDALIDVIIKLRYKDKIISARSTQPDIIMASVEAFISGVNRLLSNEKMRKKWR
;
A
#
# COMPACT_ATOMS: atom_id res chain seq x y z
N TYR A 1 0.84 37.95 -16.17
CA TYR A 1 0.40 36.66 -16.73
C TYR A 1 1.09 36.50 -18.08
N ASP A 2 1.49 35.29 -18.44
CA ASP A 2 2.27 34.96 -19.66
C ASP A 2 3.79 35.24 -19.60
N VAL A 3 4.43 34.86 -18.49
CA VAL A 3 5.89 34.87 -18.36
C VAL A 3 6.39 33.44 -18.62
N GLN A 4 7.14 33.23 -19.70
CA GLN A 4 7.87 31.99 -19.88
C GLN A 4 9.00 31.90 -18.84
N THR A 5 8.94 30.85 -18.03
CA THR A 5 10.03 30.50 -17.12
C THR A 5 10.69 29.22 -17.62
N ASN A 6 12.00 29.09 -17.42
CA ASN A 6 12.73 27.84 -17.70
C ASN A 6 12.58 26.81 -16.55
N ILE A 7 11.45 26.84 -15.84
CA ILE A 7 11.18 25.97 -14.69
C ILE A 7 10.43 24.74 -15.17
N ASN A 8 10.98 23.55 -14.88
CA ASN A 8 10.26 22.30 -15.05
C ASN A 8 9.36 22.05 -13.85
N THR A 9 8.07 22.39 -13.97
CA THR A 9 7.10 22.29 -12.86
C THR A 9 6.89 20.86 -12.38
N LYS A 10 7.07 19.86 -13.24
CA LYS A 10 6.95 18.43 -12.86
C LYS A 10 7.97 18.00 -11.81
N MET A 11 9.05 18.78 -11.62
CA MET A 11 10.08 18.50 -10.62
C MET A 11 9.81 19.16 -9.27
N LEU A 12 8.73 19.94 -9.12
CA LEU A 12 8.47 20.71 -7.90
C LEU A 12 8.37 19.82 -6.66
N TYR A 13 7.66 18.71 -6.74
CA TYR A 13 7.52 17.78 -5.61
C TYR A 13 8.84 17.10 -5.25
N GLU A 14 9.53 16.51 -6.22
CA GLU A 14 10.83 15.83 -5.99
C GLU A 14 11.89 16.79 -5.47
N THR A 15 11.94 18.02 -6.02
CA THR A 15 12.85 19.07 -5.53
C THR A 15 12.52 19.45 -4.09
N SER A 16 11.25 19.60 -3.74
CA SER A 16 10.84 19.91 -2.37
C SER A 16 11.24 18.81 -1.39
N LYS A 17 11.06 17.52 -1.77
CA LYS A 17 11.51 16.37 -0.97
C LYS A 17 13.02 16.37 -0.78
N MET A 18 13.77 16.70 -1.84
CA MET A 18 15.23 16.82 -1.79
C MET A 18 15.66 17.91 -0.79
N VAL A 19 15.06 19.10 -0.85
CA VAL A 19 15.37 20.19 0.09
C VAL A 19 15.02 19.79 1.52
N ALA A 20 13.85 19.18 1.76
CA ALA A 20 13.45 18.71 3.08
C ALA A 20 14.47 17.72 3.66
N ARG A 21 14.95 16.77 2.85
CA ARG A 21 15.97 15.80 3.24
C ARG A 21 17.31 16.46 3.57
N LEU A 22 17.75 17.45 2.78
CA LEU A 22 19.04 18.11 2.96
C LEU A 22 19.05 19.10 4.13
N THR A 23 17.90 19.70 4.44
CA THR A 23 17.78 20.74 5.48
C THR A 23 17.26 20.19 6.81
N GLY A 24 16.67 19.00 6.83
CA GLY A 24 15.99 18.44 8.00
C GLY A 24 14.63 19.10 8.29
N VAL A 25 14.16 20.01 7.42
CA VAL A 25 12.86 20.67 7.58
C VAL A 25 11.81 19.93 6.76
N TYR A 26 10.90 19.25 7.44
CA TYR A 26 9.83 18.48 6.80
C TYR A 26 8.84 19.36 6.03
N ILE A 27 8.33 18.85 4.91
CA ILE A 27 7.23 19.47 4.18
C ILE A 27 5.95 19.28 5.00
N GLN A 28 5.27 20.38 5.31
CA GLN A 28 3.97 20.31 5.98
C GLN A 28 2.96 19.56 5.10
N PRO A 29 2.14 18.63 5.63
CA PRO A 29 1.19 17.87 4.84
C PRO A 29 0.22 18.73 4.03
N ASN A 30 -0.16 19.90 4.56
CA ASN A 30 -1.05 20.87 3.93
C ASN A 30 -0.31 21.98 3.14
N LYS A 31 1.00 21.82 2.89
CA LYS A 31 1.77 22.80 2.09
C LYS A 31 1.18 22.87 0.68
N ALA A 32 0.88 24.08 0.22
CA ALA A 32 0.39 24.30 -1.14
C ALA A 32 1.30 23.64 -2.18
N ILE A 33 0.70 23.01 -3.20
CA ILE A 33 1.35 22.33 -4.34
C ILE A 33 2.09 21.04 -3.97
N VAL A 34 2.90 21.03 -2.92
CA VAL A 34 3.87 19.95 -2.65
C VAL A 34 3.58 19.16 -1.38
N GLY A 35 2.61 19.59 -0.57
CA GLY A 35 2.19 18.87 0.63
C GLY A 35 1.48 17.56 0.27
N GLU A 36 1.59 16.57 1.16
CA GLU A 36 0.99 15.25 0.96
C GLU A 36 -0.54 15.31 0.76
N ASN A 37 -1.21 16.28 1.37
CA ASN A 37 -2.66 16.45 1.28
C ASN A 37 -3.09 17.43 0.17
N ALA A 38 -2.16 17.99 -0.60
CA ALA A 38 -2.46 19.03 -1.59
C ALA A 38 -3.40 18.57 -2.73
N PHE A 39 -3.43 17.27 -3.02
CA PHE A 39 -4.30 16.65 -4.05
C PHE A 39 -5.03 15.42 -3.50
N ALA A 40 -5.30 15.45 -2.19
CA ALA A 40 -6.02 14.41 -1.47
C ALA A 40 -7.48 14.83 -1.26
N HIS A 41 -8.42 13.98 -1.65
CA HIS A 41 -9.86 14.29 -1.59
C HIS A 41 -10.62 13.24 -0.80
N GLU A 42 -11.28 13.66 0.29
CA GLU A 42 -12.05 12.78 1.18
C GLU A 42 -13.57 12.93 1.02
N SER A 43 -14.04 14.15 0.74
CA SER A 43 -15.47 14.47 0.74
C SER A 43 -16.18 13.88 -0.48
N GLY A 44 -17.23 13.07 -0.27
CA GLY A 44 -17.99 12.44 -1.35
C GLY A 44 -18.52 13.40 -2.41
N ILE A 45 -18.89 14.64 -2.05
CA ILE A 45 -19.31 15.65 -3.03
C ILE A 45 -18.13 16.23 -3.83
N HIS A 46 -16.95 16.32 -3.23
CA HIS A 46 -15.75 16.77 -3.93
C HIS A 46 -15.25 15.69 -4.88
N VAL A 47 -15.26 14.43 -4.43
CA VAL A 47 -14.90 13.26 -5.24
C VAL A 47 -15.83 13.15 -6.46
N ASP A 48 -17.15 13.20 -6.27
CA ASP A 48 -18.12 13.17 -7.37
C ASP A 48 -17.91 14.33 -8.36
N GLY A 49 -17.65 15.54 -7.84
CA GLY A 49 -17.37 16.70 -8.68
C GLY A 49 -16.06 16.55 -9.48
N ILE A 50 -15.02 15.96 -8.90
CA ILE A 50 -13.75 15.69 -9.58
C ILE A 50 -13.88 14.62 -10.65
N LEU A 51 -14.60 13.54 -10.36
CA LEU A 51 -14.85 12.45 -11.31
C LEU A 51 -15.64 12.96 -12.54
N LYS A 52 -16.55 13.90 -12.34
CA LYS A 52 -17.30 14.56 -13.43
C LYS A 52 -16.47 15.61 -14.16
N LYS A 53 -15.78 16.48 -13.42
CA LYS A 53 -14.94 17.56 -13.94
C LYS A 53 -13.88 17.98 -12.92
N ALA A 54 -12.66 17.44 -13.07
CA ALA A 54 -11.54 17.67 -12.16
C ALA A 54 -11.23 19.15 -11.88
N GLU A 55 -11.29 20.01 -12.90
CA GLU A 55 -11.05 21.46 -12.81
C GLU A 55 -11.91 22.18 -11.75
N THR A 56 -13.04 21.60 -11.36
CA THR A 56 -13.96 22.16 -10.35
C THR A 56 -13.28 22.30 -8.98
N TYR A 57 -12.39 21.37 -8.64
CA TYR A 57 -11.70 21.34 -7.35
C TYR A 57 -10.17 21.30 -7.50
N GLU A 58 -9.66 21.09 -8.72
CA GLU A 58 -8.25 21.04 -9.05
C GLU A 58 -7.91 22.08 -10.13
N PRO A 59 -7.74 23.36 -9.76
CA PRO A 59 -7.32 24.40 -10.71
C PRO A 59 -5.90 24.18 -11.25
N ILE A 60 -5.10 23.37 -10.54
CA ILE A 60 -3.78 22.89 -10.96
C ILE A 60 -3.86 21.37 -10.95
N THR A 61 -3.52 20.73 -12.07
CA THR A 61 -3.51 19.27 -12.11
C THR A 61 -2.31 18.72 -11.33
N PRO A 62 -2.47 17.61 -10.59
CA PRO A 62 -1.37 17.03 -9.82
C PRO A 62 -0.16 16.68 -10.70
N GLU A 63 -0.40 16.21 -11.93
CA GLU A 63 0.65 15.81 -12.87
C GLU A 63 1.53 16.99 -13.30
N LEU A 64 0.98 18.22 -13.30
CA LEU A 64 1.73 19.43 -13.66
C LEU A 64 2.87 19.70 -12.67
N VAL A 65 2.73 19.22 -11.43
CA VAL A 65 3.66 19.50 -10.33
C VAL A 65 4.41 18.25 -9.84
N GLY A 66 4.31 17.15 -10.59
CA GLY A 66 4.96 15.88 -10.26
C GLY A 66 4.25 15.11 -9.14
N ARG A 67 2.93 15.21 -9.07
CA ARG A 67 2.09 14.55 -8.07
C ARG A 67 1.03 13.70 -8.77
N GLU A 68 0.34 12.88 -7.96
CA GLU A 68 -0.81 12.10 -8.36
C GLU A 68 -2.00 12.43 -7.46
N ARG A 69 -3.21 12.33 -8.02
CA ARG A 69 -4.45 12.48 -7.26
C ARG A 69 -4.61 11.31 -6.30
N ARG A 70 -5.07 11.60 -5.08
CA ARG A 70 -5.40 10.57 -4.09
C ARG A 70 -6.84 10.76 -3.59
N PHE A 71 -7.58 9.67 -3.51
CA PHE A 71 -8.87 9.64 -2.81
C PHE A 71 -8.64 9.07 -1.41
N VAL A 72 -9.09 9.80 -0.39
CA VAL A 72 -8.95 9.39 1.00
C VAL A 72 -10.25 8.74 1.44
N ILE A 73 -10.16 7.51 1.94
CA ILE A 73 -11.32 6.81 2.49
C ILE A 73 -11.45 7.25 3.95
N GLY A 74 -12.59 7.84 4.29
CA GLY A 74 -12.82 8.42 5.61
C GLY A 74 -14.30 8.58 5.92
N LYS A 75 -14.62 9.36 6.95
CA LYS A 75 -16.00 9.54 7.45
C LYS A 75 -16.95 10.07 6.37
N HIS A 76 -16.41 10.85 5.43
CA HIS A 76 -17.15 11.52 4.38
C HIS A 76 -17.13 10.78 3.04
N ILE A 77 -16.64 9.53 3.00
CA ILE A 77 -16.65 8.77 1.74
C ILE A 77 -18.10 8.58 1.28
N GLY A 78 -18.37 8.98 0.03
CA GLY A 78 -19.67 8.77 -0.60
C GLY A 78 -19.89 7.30 -0.90
N THR A 79 -21.15 6.86 -0.93
CA THR A 79 -21.51 5.48 -1.25
C THR A 79 -20.99 5.04 -2.62
N SER A 80 -21.09 5.91 -3.64
CA SER A 80 -20.58 5.62 -4.99
C SER A 80 -19.06 5.44 -4.99
N ALA A 81 -18.32 6.30 -4.30
CA ALA A 81 -16.86 6.21 -4.24
C ALA A 81 -16.39 4.95 -3.49
N LEU A 82 -17.10 4.55 -2.42
CA LEU A 82 -16.80 3.30 -1.73
C LEU A 82 -17.11 2.07 -2.61
N LYS A 83 -18.23 2.09 -3.35
CA LYS A 83 -18.57 1.00 -4.29
C LYS A 83 -17.52 0.87 -5.38
N GLU A 84 -17.10 1.97 -6.01
CA GLU A 84 -16.06 1.98 -7.03
C GLU A 84 -14.73 1.44 -6.49
N LYS A 85 -14.34 1.82 -5.27
CA LYS A 85 -13.13 1.28 -4.62
C LYS A 85 -13.22 -0.21 -4.33
N LEU A 86 -14.36 -0.71 -3.88
CA LEU A 86 -14.57 -2.14 -3.66
C LEU A 86 -14.54 -2.92 -4.99
N GLU A 87 -15.09 -2.35 -6.06
CA GLU A 87 -15.02 -2.92 -7.41
C GLU A 87 -13.60 -2.92 -7.99
N GLU A 88 -12.82 -1.86 -7.77
CA GLU A 88 -11.39 -1.78 -8.13
C GLU A 88 -10.58 -2.92 -7.48
N PHE A 89 -11.00 -3.36 -6.30
CA PHE A 89 -10.39 -4.46 -5.55
C PHE A 89 -11.02 -5.82 -5.82
N ASP A 90 -11.86 -5.95 -6.87
CA ASP A 90 -12.57 -7.18 -7.24
C ASP A 90 -13.55 -7.71 -6.15
N PHE A 91 -13.97 -6.89 -5.17
CA PHE A 91 -14.99 -7.28 -4.18
C PHE A 91 -16.41 -7.09 -4.74
N LYS A 92 -17.12 -8.20 -4.89
CA LYS A 92 -18.57 -8.19 -5.15
C LYS A 92 -19.31 -8.35 -3.83
N VAL A 93 -19.91 -7.26 -3.36
CA VAL A 93 -20.65 -7.21 -2.10
C VAL A 93 -22.15 -7.07 -2.36
N ASP A 94 -22.96 -7.78 -1.60
CA ASP A 94 -24.40 -7.49 -1.56
C ASP A 94 -24.69 -6.23 -0.72
N GLU A 95 -25.94 -5.74 -0.74
CA GLU A 95 -26.30 -4.49 -0.06
C GLU A 95 -26.10 -4.58 1.47
N LYS A 96 -26.26 -5.77 2.06
CA LYS A 96 -26.07 -5.98 3.50
C LYS A 96 -24.59 -5.94 3.87
N GLN A 97 -23.75 -6.60 3.09
CA GLN A 97 -22.30 -6.58 3.23
C GLN A 97 -21.75 -5.17 3.00
N PHE A 98 -22.22 -4.49 1.96
CA PHE A 98 -21.84 -3.10 1.69
C PHE A 98 -22.15 -2.19 2.89
N GLN A 99 -23.34 -2.30 3.47
CA GLN A 99 -23.73 -1.50 4.63
C GLN A 99 -22.82 -1.76 5.84
N GLN A 100 -22.45 -3.02 6.09
CA GLN A 100 -21.52 -3.37 7.16
C GLN A 100 -20.11 -2.81 6.94
N ILE A 101 -19.59 -2.88 5.71
CA ILE A 101 -18.29 -2.30 5.34
C ILE A 101 -18.34 -0.78 5.53
N PHE A 102 -19.38 -0.13 5.01
CA PHE A 102 -19.58 1.31 5.08
C PHE A 102 -19.63 1.81 6.53
N GLU A 103 -20.33 1.10 7.43
CA GLU A 103 -20.40 1.43 8.85
C GLU A 103 -19.04 1.31 9.55
N ARG A 104 -18.26 0.27 9.25
CA ARG A 104 -16.92 0.09 9.82
C ARG A 104 -15.95 1.17 9.33
N VAL A 105 -16.00 1.53 8.05
CA VAL A 105 -15.22 2.64 7.49
C VAL A 105 -15.59 3.96 8.18
N LYS A 106 -16.89 4.23 8.36
CA LYS A 106 -17.35 5.42 9.10
C LYS A 106 -16.87 5.43 10.54
N SER A 107 -16.95 4.31 11.23
CA SER A 107 -16.50 4.19 12.62
C SER A 107 -15.01 4.51 12.78
N LEU A 108 -14.16 4.00 11.86
CA LEU A 108 -12.74 4.35 11.82
C LEU A 108 -12.53 5.85 11.55
N GLY A 109 -13.28 6.41 10.60
CA GLY A 109 -13.27 7.85 10.32
C GLY A 109 -13.73 8.72 11.50
N ASP A 110 -14.74 8.28 12.25
CA ASP A 110 -15.24 8.95 13.46
C ASP A 110 -14.19 9.00 14.58
N MET A 111 -13.27 8.02 14.61
CA MET A 111 -12.11 8.01 15.50
C MET A 111 -10.93 8.86 14.97
N GLY A 112 -11.11 9.59 13.87
CA GLY A 112 -10.09 10.43 13.26
C GLY A 112 -9.04 9.65 12.46
N LYS A 113 -9.30 8.37 12.13
CA LYS A 113 -8.39 7.56 11.32
C LYS A 113 -8.76 7.69 9.84
N CYS A 114 -7.76 7.95 9.01
CA CYS A 114 -7.88 7.73 7.57
C CYS A 114 -7.85 6.22 7.31
N VAL A 115 -8.83 5.72 6.56
CA VAL A 115 -8.87 4.33 6.11
C VAL A 115 -8.00 4.25 4.87
N THR A 116 -6.95 3.43 4.92
CA THR A 116 -6.12 3.15 3.74
C THR A 116 -6.81 2.15 2.82
N ASP A 117 -6.33 2.02 1.58
CA ASP A 117 -6.79 0.97 0.67
C ASP A 117 -6.67 -0.42 1.32
N VAL A 118 -5.61 -0.66 2.09
CA VAL A 118 -5.40 -1.93 2.79
C VAL A 118 -6.41 -2.13 3.92
N ASP A 119 -6.74 -1.08 4.68
CA ASP A 119 -7.74 -1.16 5.73
C ASP A 119 -9.13 -1.45 5.14
N LEU A 120 -9.48 -0.81 4.01
CA LEU A 120 -10.74 -1.06 3.31
C LEU A 120 -10.83 -2.52 2.84
N GLN A 121 -9.75 -3.04 2.24
CA GLN A 121 -9.70 -4.41 1.77
C GLN A 121 -9.84 -5.41 2.93
N ALA A 122 -9.15 -5.19 4.05
CA ALA A 122 -9.26 -6.03 5.24
C ALA A 122 -10.70 -6.03 5.82
N ILE A 123 -11.35 -4.86 5.85
CA ILE A 123 -12.75 -4.74 6.28
C ILE A 123 -13.67 -5.51 5.33
N ALA A 124 -13.44 -5.39 4.02
CA ALA A 124 -14.23 -6.08 3.01
C ALA A 124 -14.06 -7.60 3.09
N GLU A 125 -12.83 -8.10 3.24
CA GLU A 125 -12.52 -9.53 3.39
C GLU A 125 -13.23 -10.14 4.60
N ASP A 126 -13.17 -9.46 5.76
CA ASP A 126 -13.84 -9.91 6.99
C ASP A 126 -15.37 -9.96 6.83
N VAL A 127 -15.97 -8.95 6.17
CA VAL A 127 -17.42 -8.87 5.98
C VAL A 127 -17.92 -9.88 4.94
N VAL A 128 -17.18 -10.10 3.86
CA VAL A 128 -17.55 -11.08 2.83
C VAL A 128 -17.30 -12.50 3.32
N GLY A 129 -16.53 -12.68 4.40
CA GLY A 129 -16.19 -13.99 4.95
C GLY A 129 -15.25 -14.77 4.03
N ILE A 130 -14.41 -14.06 3.27
CA ILE A 130 -13.39 -14.69 2.44
C ILE A 130 -12.30 -15.17 3.39
N VAL A 131 -12.37 -16.45 3.76
CA VAL A 131 -11.22 -17.15 4.34
C VAL A 131 -10.19 -17.26 3.22
N GLU A 132 -9.10 -16.51 3.32
CA GLU A 132 -7.98 -16.66 2.40
C GLU A 132 -7.51 -18.12 2.44
N ASP A 133 -7.68 -18.84 1.33
CA ASP A 133 -6.88 -20.03 1.08
C ASP A 133 -5.45 -19.56 0.77
N LYS A 134 -4.70 -19.29 1.85
CA LYS A 134 -3.32 -18.77 1.79
C LYS A 134 -2.46 -19.77 1.05
N MET A 135 -2.16 -19.45 -0.20
CA MET A 135 -1.29 -20.25 -1.04
C MET A 135 0.13 -20.26 -0.50
N VAL A 136 0.59 -19.16 0.09
CA VAL A 136 1.94 -18.98 0.62
C VAL A 136 1.85 -18.73 2.12
N ASN A 137 2.45 -19.60 2.91
CA ASN A 137 2.57 -19.43 4.35
C ASN A 137 4.04 -19.30 4.74
N LEU A 138 4.35 -18.32 5.57
CA LEU A 138 5.66 -18.19 6.19
C LEU A 138 5.76 -19.16 7.36
N GLU A 139 6.76 -20.04 7.34
CA GLU A 139 7.01 -20.97 8.45
C GLU A 139 8.20 -20.54 9.30
N GLU A 140 9.24 -20.03 8.66
CA GLU A 140 10.47 -19.64 9.32
C GLU A 140 11.13 -18.48 8.58
N VAL A 141 11.67 -17.53 9.34
CA VAL A 141 12.58 -16.52 8.83
C VAL A 141 13.71 -16.33 9.82
N THR A 142 14.93 -16.43 9.32
CA THR A 142 16.15 -16.14 10.07
C THR A 142 16.89 -15.05 9.34
N VAL A 143 17.26 -13.98 10.06
CA VAL A 143 18.00 -12.86 9.48
C VAL A 143 19.25 -12.57 10.28
N ILE A 144 20.36 -12.40 9.58
CA ILE A 144 21.66 -12.02 10.13
C ILE A 144 22.06 -10.70 9.49
N SER A 145 22.35 -9.70 10.31
CA SER A 145 22.81 -8.38 9.86
C SER A 145 23.79 -7.79 10.87
N GLY A 146 24.66 -6.90 10.41
CA GLY A 146 25.67 -6.25 11.23
C GLY A 146 26.62 -5.40 10.39
N ASN A 147 27.45 -4.59 11.05
CA ASN A 147 28.31 -3.61 10.38
C ASN A 147 29.44 -4.21 9.51
N LYS A 148 29.80 -5.48 9.72
CA LYS A 148 30.88 -6.19 9.02
C LYS A 148 30.45 -7.55 8.47
N VAL A 149 29.15 -7.82 8.47
CA VAL A 149 28.59 -9.05 7.90
C VAL A 149 27.67 -8.66 6.75
N THR A 150 27.68 -9.45 5.69
CA THR A 150 26.73 -9.26 4.60
C THR A 150 25.33 -9.60 5.12
N PRO A 151 24.35 -8.66 5.06
CA PRO A 151 22.99 -8.96 5.46
C PRO A 151 22.45 -10.16 4.68
N THR A 152 22.04 -11.18 5.41
CA THR A 152 21.64 -12.47 4.87
C THR A 152 20.36 -12.91 5.56
N ALA A 153 19.43 -13.46 4.80
CA ALA A 153 18.21 -14.05 5.33
C ALA A 153 17.99 -15.45 4.76
N SER A 154 17.43 -16.33 5.57
CA SER A 154 16.90 -17.64 5.17
C SER A 154 15.42 -17.66 5.47
N VAL A 155 14.61 -18.09 4.51
CA VAL A 155 13.15 -18.12 4.63
C VAL A 155 12.66 -19.50 4.25
N LYS A 156 11.83 -20.10 5.12
CA LYS A 156 11.06 -21.30 4.83
C LYS A 156 9.61 -20.91 4.57
N LEU A 157 9.16 -21.14 3.34
CA LEU A 157 7.77 -20.95 2.94
C LEU A 157 7.12 -22.30 2.67
N ARG A 158 5.87 -22.45 3.08
CA ARG A 158 4.99 -23.50 2.59
C ARG A 158 4.11 -22.92 1.49
N ILE A 159 4.33 -23.36 0.25
CA ILE A 159 3.55 -22.96 -0.92
C ILE A 159 2.65 -24.13 -1.35
N ASN A 160 1.34 -23.98 -1.15
CA ASN A 160 0.38 -25.08 -1.13
C ASN A 160 0.83 -26.17 -0.13
N GLU A 161 1.23 -27.35 -0.61
CA GLU A 161 1.73 -28.47 0.22
C GLU A 161 3.25 -28.63 0.16
N LYS A 162 3.96 -27.78 -0.61
CA LYS A 162 5.41 -27.88 -0.80
C LYS A 162 6.14 -26.90 0.13
N GLU A 163 7.09 -27.42 0.89
CA GLU A 163 8.04 -26.61 1.65
C GLU A 163 9.21 -26.19 0.76
N ILE A 164 9.58 -24.92 0.84
CA ILE A 164 10.66 -24.31 0.07
C ILE A 164 11.51 -23.51 1.04
N LEU A 165 12.81 -23.81 1.06
CA LEU A 165 13.80 -23.12 1.88
C LEU A 165 14.77 -22.41 0.94
N GLU A 166 14.83 -21.09 1.03
CA GLU A 166 15.73 -20.28 0.23
C GLU A 166 16.47 -19.25 1.06
N ALA A 167 17.59 -18.80 0.52
CA ALA A 167 18.42 -17.76 1.14
C ALA A 167 18.68 -16.59 0.18
N GLY A 168 18.72 -15.40 0.77
CA GLY A 168 18.94 -14.13 0.10
C GLY A 168 20.00 -13.31 0.81
N ILE A 169 20.73 -12.52 0.03
CA ILE A 169 21.58 -11.45 0.54
C ILE A 169 21.02 -10.12 0.07
N GLY A 170 21.28 -9.06 0.81
CA GLY A 170 20.78 -7.73 0.47
C GLY A 170 21.60 -6.62 1.10
N VAL A 171 21.21 -5.38 0.80
CA VAL A 171 21.82 -4.18 1.40
C VAL A 171 21.46 -4.06 2.88
N GLY A 172 20.35 -4.66 3.31
CA GLY A 172 19.89 -4.70 4.68
C GLY A 172 19.08 -5.97 4.99
N PRO A 173 18.66 -6.15 6.25
CA PRO A 173 17.95 -7.35 6.70
C PRO A 173 16.60 -7.56 5.98
N VAL A 174 15.87 -6.46 5.75
CA VAL A 174 14.58 -6.48 5.02
C VAL A 174 14.80 -6.90 3.57
N ASP A 175 15.76 -6.28 2.89
CA ASP A 175 16.10 -6.58 1.50
C ASP A 175 16.52 -8.04 1.32
N ALA A 176 17.40 -8.54 2.21
CA ALA A 176 17.83 -9.94 2.19
C ALA A 176 16.64 -10.91 2.34
N ALA A 177 15.70 -10.62 3.24
CA ALA A 177 14.50 -11.42 3.45
C ALA A 177 13.57 -11.40 2.23
N ILE A 178 13.33 -10.22 1.63
CA ILE A 178 12.51 -10.08 0.43
C ILE A 178 13.15 -10.81 -0.76
N VAL A 179 14.48 -10.73 -0.92
CA VAL A 179 15.21 -11.49 -1.95
C VAL A 179 15.04 -12.99 -1.76
N ALA A 180 15.15 -13.49 -0.51
CA ALA A 180 14.92 -14.91 -0.21
C ALA A 180 13.48 -15.34 -0.55
N ILE A 181 12.48 -14.54 -0.17
CA ILE A 181 11.07 -14.79 -0.49
C ILE A 181 10.84 -14.81 -2.00
N LYS A 182 11.40 -13.85 -2.74
CA LYS A 182 11.25 -13.79 -4.20
C LYS A 182 11.83 -15.02 -4.87
N LYS A 183 13.01 -15.49 -4.45
CA LYS A 183 13.60 -16.74 -4.94
C LYS A 183 12.68 -17.95 -4.70
N SER A 184 12.10 -18.06 -3.51
CA SER A 184 11.13 -19.13 -3.20
C SER A 184 9.89 -19.11 -4.10
N LEU A 185 9.59 -17.97 -4.73
CA LEU A 185 8.42 -17.75 -5.57
C LEU A 185 8.73 -17.82 -7.08
N GLU A 186 9.99 -17.94 -7.51
CA GLU A 186 10.37 -17.84 -8.94
C GLU A 186 9.63 -18.85 -9.83
N ASP A 187 9.37 -20.06 -9.33
CA ASP A 187 8.61 -21.10 -10.05
C ASP A 187 7.10 -20.83 -10.13
N PHE A 188 6.58 -19.89 -9.33
CA PHE A 188 5.16 -19.63 -9.16
C PHE A 188 4.73 -18.27 -9.73
N ALA A 189 5.50 -17.21 -9.47
CA ALA A 189 5.18 -15.84 -9.89
C ALA A 189 6.40 -14.90 -9.85
N ASP A 190 6.57 -14.10 -10.91
CA ASP A 190 7.52 -12.98 -10.94
C ASP A 190 6.90 -11.72 -10.32
N ILE A 191 7.12 -11.54 -9.01
CA ILE A 191 6.54 -10.44 -8.23
C ILE A 191 7.54 -9.30 -8.09
N LYS A 192 7.09 -8.09 -8.43
CA LYS A 192 7.88 -6.85 -8.30
C LYS A 192 7.38 -6.01 -7.13
N LEU A 193 8.30 -5.51 -6.32
CA LEU A 193 8.04 -4.50 -5.30
C LEU A 193 8.20 -3.13 -5.96
N GLU A 194 7.10 -2.41 -6.15
CA GLU A 194 7.09 -1.09 -6.82
C GLU A 194 7.31 0.03 -5.81
N GLU A 195 6.63 -0.05 -4.66
CA GLU A 195 6.75 0.92 -3.59
C GLU A 195 6.93 0.21 -2.25
N TYR A 196 7.76 0.80 -1.41
CA TYR A 196 7.97 0.39 -0.03
C TYR A 196 7.97 1.65 0.84
N HIS A 197 7.06 1.70 1.80
CA HIS A 197 6.92 2.78 2.75
C HIS A 197 6.90 2.20 4.16
N VAL A 198 7.62 2.84 5.07
CA VAL A 198 7.72 2.41 6.46
C VAL A 198 7.67 3.62 7.39
N ASP A 199 6.77 3.55 8.38
CA ASP A 199 6.60 4.58 9.40
C ASP A 199 6.56 3.96 10.80
N ALA A 200 7.03 4.70 11.80
CA ALA A 200 6.78 4.39 13.20
C ALA A 200 5.47 5.05 13.63
N ILE A 201 4.51 4.25 14.11
CA ILE A 201 3.21 4.73 14.59
C ILE A 201 3.35 5.36 15.98
N THR A 202 4.13 4.71 16.84
CA THR A 202 4.38 5.15 18.21
C THR A 202 5.84 5.53 18.39
N GLY A 203 6.14 6.30 19.43
CA GLY A 203 7.53 6.58 19.82
C GLY A 203 8.06 5.52 20.77
N GLY A 204 9.39 5.42 20.87
CA GLY A 204 10.07 4.46 21.74
C GLY A 204 10.82 3.39 20.97
N THR A 205 11.62 2.58 21.67
CA THR A 205 12.33 1.44 21.07
C THR A 205 11.41 0.26 20.78
N ASP A 206 10.19 0.30 21.33
CA ASP A 206 9.08 -0.63 21.15
C ASP A 206 8.00 -0.05 20.21
N ALA A 207 8.38 0.94 19.40
CA ALA A 207 7.50 1.55 18.43
C ALA A 207 6.85 0.50 17.52
N LEU A 208 5.53 0.61 17.31
CA LEU A 208 4.87 -0.16 16.27
C LEU A 208 5.30 0.38 14.91
N ILE A 209 5.82 -0.49 14.07
CA ILE A 209 6.26 -0.19 12.71
C ILE A 209 5.13 -0.54 11.75
N ASP A 210 4.72 0.45 10.98
CA ASP A 210 3.75 0.32 9.91
C ASP A 210 4.48 0.21 8.58
N VAL A 211 4.35 -0.93 7.92
CA VAL A 211 4.92 -1.16 6.59
C VAL A 211 3.79 -1.23 5.58
N ILE A 212 3.85 -0.39 4.55
CA ILE A 212 2.95 -0.39 3.40
C ILE A 212 3.78 -0.64 2.15
N ILE A 213 3.38 -1.61 1.34
CA ILE A 213 4.05 -1.94 0.09
C ILE A 213 3.07 -1.95 -1.07
N LYS A 214 3.56 -1.65 -2.28
CA LYS A 214 2.86 -1.97 -3.53
C LYS A 214 3.60 -3.06 -4.28
N LEU A 215 2.88 -4.14 -4.57
CA LEU A 215 3.38 -5.26 -5.35
C LEU A 215 2.72 -5.29 -6.72
N ARG A 216 3.51 -5.59 -7.75
CA ARG A 216 3.03 -5.83 -9.12
C ARG A 216 3.28 -7.28 -9.52
N TYR A 217 2.26 -7.89 -10.13
CA TYR A 217 2.39 -9.15 -10.84
C TYR A 217 1.60 -9.06 -12.15
N LYS A 218 2.29 -9.22 -13.28
CA LYS A 218 1.75 -8.91 -14.63
C LYS A 218 1.21 -7.46 -14.66
N ASP A 219 -0.04 -7.28 -15.07
CA ASP A 219 -0.70 -5.96 -15.14
C ASP A 219 -1.41 -5.56 -13.84
N LYS A 220 -1.39 -6.43 -12.81
CA LYS A 220 -2.05 -6.16 -11.53
C LYS A 220 -1.08 -5.52 -10.54
N ILE A 221 -1.56 -4.49 -9.85
CA ILE A 221 -0.88 -3.85 -8.73
C ILE A 221 -1.78 -3.97 -7.51
N ILE A 222 -1.21 -4.35 -6.37
CA ILE A 222 -1.94 -4.36 -5.10
C ILE A 222 -1.11 -3.73 -3.99
N SER A 223 -1.79 -3.10 -3.04
CA SER A 223 -1.19 -2.61 -1.82
C SER A 223 -1.35 -3.65 -0.71
N ALA A 224 -0.33 -3.83 0.12
CA ALA A 224 -0.39 -4.65 1.32
C ALA A 224 0.25 -3.93 2.51
N ARG A 225 -0.18 -4.27 3.72
CA ARG A 225 0.23 -3.61 4.96
C ARG A 225 0.48 -4.63 6.05
N SER A 226 1.43 -4.35 6.93
CA SER A 226 1.59 -5.05 8.19
C SER A 226 2.08 -4.08 9.25
N THR A 227 1.53 -4.19 10.45
CA THR A 227 1.90 -3.37 11.59
C THR A 227 2.45 -4.26 12.69
N GLN A 228 3.75 -4.18 12.97
CA GLN A 228 4.41 -4.99 14.01
C GLN A 228 5.53 -4.22 14.71
N PRO A 229 5.95 -4.61 15.92
CA PRO A 229 7.12 -4.00 16.58
C PRO A 229 8.44 -4.21 15.82
N ASP A 230 8.56 -5.33 15.11
CA ASP A 230 9.77 -5.68 14.35
C ASP A 230 9.61 -5.27 12.88
N ILE A 231 10.49 -4.40 12.39
CA ILE A 231 10.48 -3.89 11.01
C ILE A 231 10.69 -4.98 9.96
N ILE A 232 11.49 -6.01 10.27
CA ILE A 232 11.75 -7.13 9.37
C ILE A 232 10.49 -7.97 9.24
N MET A 233 9.89 -8.35 10.36
CA MET A 233 8.66 -9.14 10.37
C MET A 233 7.48 -8.37 9.77
N ALA A 234 7.32 -7.09 10.08
CA ALA A 234 6.33 -6.23 9.42
C ALA A 234 6.52 -6.24 7.89
N SER A 235 7.76 -6.08 7.43
CA SER A 235 8.05 -6.08 5.99
C SER A 235 7.78 -7.43 5.32
N VAL A 236 8.19 -8.52 5.95
CA VAL A 236 8.00 -9.89 5.46
C VAL A 236 6.51 -10.23 5.39
N GLU A 237 5.75 -9.96 6.45
CA GLU A 237 4.32 -10.26 6.51
C GLU A 237 3.51 -9.40 5.53
N ALA A 238 3.87 -8.11 5.38
CA ALA A 238 3.27 -7.26 4.35
C ALA A 238 3.51 -7.85 2.94
N PHE A 239 4.73 -8.34 2.68
CA PHE A 239 5.08 -8.98 1.42
C PHE A 239 4.27 -10.25 1.20
N ILE A 240 4.26 -11.19 2.14
CA ILE A 240 3.53 -12.46 2.03
C ILE A 240 2.02 -12.23 1.89
N SER A 241 1.44 -11.27 2.63
CA SER A 241 0.05 -10.87 2.47
C SER A 241 -0.23 -10.36 1.06
N GLY A 242 0.59 -9.43 0.54
CA GLY A 242 0.45 -8.92 -0.82
C GLY A 242 0.58 -10.01 -1.89
N VAL A 243 1.51 -10.96 -1.71
CA VAL A 243 1.65 -12.12 -2.60
C VAL A 243 0.39 -12.99 -2.59
N ASN A 244 -0.13 -13.35 -1.42
CA ASN A 244 -1.34 -14.16 -1.31
C ASN A 244 -2.53 -13.50 -2.02
N ARG A 245 -2.66 -12.17 -1.89
CA ARG A 245 -3.75 -11.40 -2.52
C ARG A 245 -3.58 -11.27 -4.04
N LEU A 246 -2.35 -11.21 -4.55
CA LEU A 246 -2.09 -11.29 -5.99
C LEU A 246 -2.45 -12.66 -6.57
N LEU A 247 -2.17 -13.74 -5.83
CA LEU A 247 -2.34 -15.12 -6.31
C LEU A 247 -3.76 -15.67 -6.11
N SER A 248 -4.48 -15.27 -5.06
CA SER A 248 -5.86 -15.70 -4.80
C SER A 248 -6.81 -15.28 -5.93
N ASN A 249 -6.60 -14.08 -6.47
CA ASN A 249 -7.34 -13.54 -7.61
C ASN A 249 -7.11 -14.31 -8.93
N GLU A 250 -6.02 -15.07 -9.08
CA GLU A 250 -5.82 -15.97 -10.22
C GLU A 250 -6.57 -17.31 -10.07
N LYS A 251 -6.60 -17.89 -8.86
CA LYS A 251 -7.40 -19.11 -8.57
C LYS A 251 -8.88 -18.88 -8.84
N MET A 252 -9.41 -17.70 -8.47
CA MET A 252 -10.81 -17.33 -8.72
C MET A 252 -11.15 -17.25 -10.21
N ARG A 253 -10.20 -16.93 -11.12
CA ARG A 253 -10.48 -16.95 -12.57
C ARG A 253 -10.49 -18.36 -13.18
N LYS A 254 -9.73 -19.32 -12.63
CA LYS A 254 -9.72 -20.71 -13.13
C LYS A 254 -10.96 -21.51 -12.73
N LYS A 255 -11.65 -21.13 -11.65
CA LYS A 255 -12.84 -21.84 -11.14
C LYS A 255 -14.13 -21.52 -11.91
N TRP A 256 -14.12 -20.51 -12.78
CA TRP A 256 -15.28 -20.01 -13.53
C TRP A 256 -15.11 -20.08 -15.06
N ARG A 257 -14.13 -20.86 -15.54
CA ARG A 257 -14.00 -21.31 -16.93
C ARG A 257 -14.27 -22.80 -16.99
#